data_AF-A0AA46YKW3-F1
#
_entry.id   AF-A0AA46YKW3-F1
#
_cell.length_a   1.000
_cell.length_b   1.000
_cell.length_c   1.000
_cell.angle_alpha   90.00
_cell.angle_beta   90.00
_cell.angle_gamma   90.00
#
_symmetry.space_group_name_H-M   'P 1'
#
loop_
_entity.id
_entity.type
_entity.pdbx_description
1 polymer ?
#
loop_
_entity_poly.entity_id
_entity_poly.type
_entity_poly.pdbx_seq_one_letter_code
_entity_poly.pdbx_strand_id
1 'polypeptide(L)'
;MPLFQGTVDEPTAKQYLDKLLELAVSNGITGTAQPRQTAGEDDEEGSDPRFAEADEALGSGDLEAAVAAYEKLVSANPADSEAAERLAGVRLMQRTSGADLNAAREQAANNPDDIDAQLLVADLDVSGGHIDDAFGRLIDLVHRTFGDDRERVRLRLIDLFTVVGNDDERVGRARRDLAAALF
;
A
#
# COMPACT_ATOMS: atom_id res chain seq x y z
N MET A 1 10.26 24.89 10.96
CA MET A 1 10.38 26.22 10.32
C MET A 1 9.80 26.08 8.92
N PRO A 2 8.71 26.78 8.56
CA PRO A 2 8.17 26.73 7.20
C PRO A 2 9.17 27.35 6.22
N LEU A 3 9.41 26.68 5.08
CA LEU A 3 10.39 27.11 4.07
C LEU A 3 9.93 28.35 3.29
N PHE A 4 8.65 28.68 3.32
CA PHE A 4 8.08 29.91 2.76
C PHE A 4 6.83 30.33 3.53
N GLN A 5 6.55 31.63 3.53
CA GLN A 5 5.25 32.19 3.89
C GLN A 5 4.67 32.85 2.63
N GLY A 6 3.64 32.25 2.05
CA GLY A 6 2.95 32.76 0.85
C GLY A 6 3.40 32.08 -0.47
N THR A 7 2.73 32.45 -1.57
CA THR A 7 2.99 31.91 -2.92
C THR A 7 4.20 32.61 -3.55
N VAL A 8 5.24 31.86 -3.88
CA VAL A 8 6.42 32.32 -4.64
C VAL A 8 6.26 31.99 -6.13
N ASP A 9 6.80 32.83 -7.01
CA ASP A 9 6.87 32.57 -8.43
C ASP A 9 7.83 31.42 -8.76
N GLU A 10 7.56 30.69 -9.85
CA GLU A 10 8.30 29.49 -10.25
C GLU A 10 9.84 29.67 -10.32
N PRO A 11 10.40 30.75 -10.91
CA PRO A 11 11.86 30.90 -10.95
C PRO A 11 12.45 31.11 -9.55
N THR A 12 11.72 31.78 -8.66
CA THR A 12 12.10 31.97 -7.26
C THR A 12 12.04 30.65 -6.48
N ALA A 13 10.99 29.85 -6.69
CA ALA A 13 10.86 28.51 -6.08
C ALA A 13 12.01 27.58 -6.48
N LYS A 14 12.41 27.58 -7.75
CA LYS A 14 13.55 26.78 -8.26
C LYS A 14 14.85 27.15 -7.56
N GLN A 15 15.14 28.45 -7.41
CA GLN A 15 16.35 28.89 -6.71
C GLN A 15 16.42 28.47 -5.24
N TYR A 16 15.29 28.39 -4.55
CA TYR A 16 15.24 27.88 -3.18
C TYR A 16 15.44 26.36 -3.13
N LEU A 17 14.84 25.63 -4.08
CA LEU A 17 15.03 24.19 -4.20
C LEU A 17 16.51 23.84 -4.44
N ASP A 18 17.17 24.57 -5.34
CA ASP A 18 18.58 24.39 -5.67
C ASP A 18 19.47 24.60 -4.44
N LYS A 19 19.21 25.66 -3.65
CA LYS A 19 19.93 25.92 -2.40
C LYS A 19 19.68 24.86 -1.33
N LEU A 20 18.48 24.30 -1.27
CA LEU A 20 18.16 23.20 -0.35
C LEU A 20 18.86 21.91 -0.75
N LEU A 21 18.92 21.61 -2.05
CA LEU A 21 19.66 20.47 -2.59
C LEU A 21 21.16 20.59 -2.32
N GLU A 22 21.73 21.77 -2.52
CA GLU A 22 23.14 22.05 -2.22
C GLU A 22 23.43 21.88 -0.72
N LEU A 23 22.54 22.38 0.14
CA LEU A 23 22.63 22.19 1.59
C LEU A 23 22.50 20.71 1.99
N ALA A 24 21.59 19.96 1.37
CA ALA A 24 21.40 18.54 1.62
C ALA A 24 22.64 17.72 1.25
N VAL A 25 23.26 18.02 0.11
CA VAL A 25 24.53 17.41 -0.32
C VAL A 25 25.65 17.73 0.66
N SER A 26 25.75 18.99 1.13
CA SER A 26 26.76 19.39 2.12
C SER A 26 26.59 18.71 3.49
N ASN A 27 25.38 18.26 3.83
CA ASN A 27 25.05 17.52 5.05
C ASN A 27 25.10 15.99 4.87
N GLY A 28 25.69 15.51 3.78
CA GLY A 28 25.93 14.08 3.54
C GLY A 28 24.73 13.30 2.97
N ILE A 29 23.66 13.99 2.55
CA ILE A 29 22.53 13.38 1.85
C ILE A 29 22.89 13.31 0.36
N THR A 30 23.64 12.28 -0.03
CA THR A 30 24.09 12.03 -1.41
C THR A 30 23.32 10.91 -2.10
N GLY A 31 22.31 10.34 -1.43
CA GLY A 31 21.46 9.30 -1.99
C GLY A 31 20.59 9.86 -3.11
N THR A 32 20.68 9.27 -4.29
CA THR A 32 19.65 9.41 -5.31
C THR A 32 18.50 8.49 -4.94
N ALA A 33 17.32 9.06 -4.70
CA ALA A 33 16.10 8.26 -4.76
C ALA A 33 15.93 7.84 -6.22
N GLN A 34 15.89 6.54 -6.50
CA GLN A 34 15.29 6.11 -7.77
C GLN A 34 13.84 6.59 -7.70
N PRO A 35 13.33 7.30 -8.73
CA PRO A 35 11.91 7.52 -8.83
C PRO A 35 11.28 6.14 -8.83
N ARG A 36 10.63 5.76 -7.73
CA ARG A 36 9.56 4.79 -7.84
C ARG A 36 8.57 5.52 -8.73
N GLN A 37 8.38 5.05 -9.96
CA GLN A 37 7.40 5.64 -10.89
C GLN A 37 6.10 5.81 -10.11
N THR A 38 5.86 7.03 -9.66
CA THR A 38 4.55 7.48 -9.25
C THR A 38 3.80 7.54 -10.55
N ALA A 39 2.91 6.57 -10.76
CA ALA A 39 1.96 6.56 -11.87
C ALA A 39 1.36 7.97 -11.99
N GLY A 40 1.77 8.67 -13.04
CA GLY A 40 1.61 10.11 -13.13
C GLY A 40 2.60 10.69 -14.13
N GLU A 41 2.54 10.17 -15.36
CA GLU A 41 2.78 10.86 -16.64
C GLU A 41 3.01 9.78 -17.72
N ASP A 42 2.00 9.64 -18.60
CA ASP A 42 2.02 8.97 -19.91
C ASP A 42 2.36 7.48 -20.01
N ASP A 43 1.43 6.63 -19.56
CA ASP A 43 1.20 5.31 -20.20
C ASP A 43 -0.09 5.39 -21.05
N GLU A 44 -0.02 6.10 -22.19
CA GLU A 44 -0.90 5.80 -23.34
C GLU A 44 -0.35 4.61 -24.16
N GLU A 45 0.41 3.71 -23.53
CA GLU A 45 0.52 2.31 -23.97
C GLU A 45 -0.86 1.67 -23.75
N GLY A 46 -1.73 1.84 -24.76
CA GLY A 46 -3.16 1.50 -24.78
C GLY A 46 -3.68 0.73 -23.57
N SER A 47 -4.36 1.43 -22.65
CA SER A 47 -5.11 0.83 -21.54
C SER A 47 -5.84 -0.42 -22.05
N ASP A 48 -5.54 -1.57 -21.45
CA ASP A 48 -6.21 -2.83 -21.77
C ASP A 48 -7.73 -2.57 -21.66
N PRO A 49 -8.51 -2.75 -22.74
CA PRO A 49 -9.93 -2.42 -22.73
C PRO A 49 -10.73 -3.13 -21.64
N ARG A 50 -10.21 -4.24 -21.10
CA ARG A 50 -10.81 -4.95 -19.97
C ARG A 50 -10.82 -4.11 -18.69
N PHE A 51 -9.85 -3.22 -18.50
CA PHE A 51 -9.73 -2.38 -17.31
C PHE A 51 -10.43 -1.02 -17.42
N ALA A 52 -11.01 -0.68 -18.58
CA ALA A 52 -11.62 0.63 -18.82
C ALA A 52 -12.66 1.06 -17.76
N GLU A 53 -13.53 0.15 -17.30
CA GLU A 53 -14.51 0.44 -16.22
C GLU A 53 -13.82 0.78 -14.89
N ALA A 54 -12.75 0.06 -14.56
CA ALA A 54 -11.99 0.29 -13.34
C ALA A 54 -11.15 1.58 -13.43
N ASP A 55 -10.56 1.85 -14.60
CA ASP A 55 -9.76 3.06 -14.85
C ASP A 55 -10.62 4.33 -14.77
N GLU A 56 -11.85 4.30 -15.31
CA GLU A 56 -12.81 5.40 -15.17
C GLU A 56 -13.20 5.64 -13.69
N ALA A 57 -13.47 4.56 -12.96
CA ALA A 57 -13.78 4.63 -11.54
C ALA A 57 -12.61 5.19 -10.72
N LEU A 58 -11.37 4.74 -10.99
CA LEU A 58 -10.17 5.29 -10.36
C LEU A 58 -9.96 6.77 -10.71
N GLY A 59 -10.15 7.15 -11.97
CA GLY A 59 -10.03 8.53 -12.44
C GLY A 59 -11.04 9.49 -11.80
N SER A 60 -12.20 8.98 -11.38
CA SER A 60 -13.21 9.75 -10.63
C SER A 60 -13.07 9.64 -9.11
N GLY A 61 -12.12 8.84 -8.61
CA GLY A 61 -11.90 8.57 -7.19
C GLY A 61 -12.91 7.61 -6.56
N ASP A 62 -13.74 6.94 -7.36
CA ASP A 62 -14.70 5.93 -6.90
C ASP A 62 -14.02 4.58 -6.72
N LEU A 63 -13.34 4.43 -5.58
CA LEU A 63 -12.64 3.18 -5.23
C LEU A 63 -13.60 2.00 -5.10
N GLU A 64 -14.87 2.22 -4.74
CA GLU A 64 -15.87 1.16 -4.62
C GLU A 64 -16.24 0.60 -5.99
N ALA A 65 -16.51 1.48 -6.97
CA ALA A 65 -16.76 1.07 -8.34
C ALA A 65 -15.52 0.40 -8.97
N ALA A 66 -14.32 0.88 -8.68
CA ALA A 66 -13.08 0.27 -9.17
C ALA A 66 -12.89 -1.16 -8.62
N VAL A 67 -13.13 -1.38 -7.31
CA VAL A 67 -13.12 -2.73 -6.71
C VAL A 67 -14.13 -3.63 -7.41
N ALA A 68 -15.38 -3.17 -7.58
CA ALA A 68 -16.42 -3.97 -8.23
C ALA A 68 -16.07 -4.34 -9.68
N ALA A 69 -15.44 -3.43 -10.43
CA ALA A 69 -14.98 -3.69 -11.79
C ALA A 69 -13.89 -4.78 -11.83
N TYR A 70 -12.86 -4.67 -11.00
CA TYR A 70 -11.81 -5.69 -10.92
C TYR A 70 -12.33 -7.04 -10.40
N GLU A 71 -13.26 -7.05 -9.44
CA GLU A 71 -13.89 -8.27 -8.94
C GLU A 71 -14.63 -9.04 -10.04
N LYS A 72 -15.32 -8.35 -10.96
CA LYS A 72 -15.95 -8.99 -12.12
C LYS A 72 -14.91 -9.69 -12.99
N LEU A 73 -13.78 -9.04 -13.25
CA LEU A 73 -12.69 -9.58 -14.08
C LEU A 73 -12.08 -10.83 -13.43
N VAL A 74 -11.74 -10.76 -12.14
CA VAL A 74 -11.19 -11.89 -11.38
C VAL A 74 -12.19 -13.04 -11.29
N SER A 75 -13.49 -12.74 -11.11
CA SER A 75 -14.53 -13.77 -11.08
C SER A 75 -14.71 -14.46 -12.43
N ALA A 76 -14.56 -13.71 -13.54
CA ALA A 76 -14.65 -14.25 -14.89
C ALA A 76 -13.41 -15.08 -15.27
N ASN A 77 -12.22 -14.69 -14.81
CA ASN A 77 -10.98 -15.42 -15.02
C ASN A 77 -10.13 -15.45 -13.73
N PRO A 78 -10.32 -16.45 -12.85
CA PRO A 78 -9.56 -16.56 -11.60
C PRO A 78 -8.06 -16.79 -11.78
N ALA A 79 -7.60 -17.14 -12.99
CA ALA A 79 -6.18 -17.31 -13.31
C ALA A 79 -5.52 -16.01 -13.80
N ASP A 80 -6.27 -14.92 -13.89
CA ASP A 80 -5.76 -13.60 -14.26
C ASP A 80 -5.02 -12.95 -13.08
N SER A 81 -3.69 -13.13 -13.07
CA SER A 81 -2.85 -12.56 -12.01
C SER A 81 -2.85 -11.04 -12.04
N GLU A 82 -2.91 -10.42 -13.21
CA GLU A 82 -2.89 -8.96 -13.32
C GLU A 82 -4.18 -8.35 -12.73
N ALA A 83 -5.34 -8.90 -13.07
CA ALA A 83 -6.61 -8.44 -12.50
C ALA A 83 -6.64 -8.65 -10.98
N ALA A 84 -6.08 -9.76 -10.47
CA ALA A 84 -6.00 -10.04 -9.05
C ALA A 84 -5.06 -9.08 -8.30
N GLU A 85 -3.90 -8.75 -8.88
CA GLU A 85 -2.95 -7.77 -8.35
C GLU A 85 -3.54 -6.37 -8.30
N ARG A 86 -4.18 -5.93 -9.39
CA ARG A 86 -4.87 -4.64 -9.45
C ARG A 86 -6.02 -4.56 -8.44
N LEU A 87 -6.82 -5.63 -8.32
CA LEU A 87 -7.88 -5.72 -7.30
C LEU A 87 -7.32 -5.56 -5.88
N ALA A 88 -6.25 -6.28 -5.55
CA ALA A 88 -5.62 -6.20 -4.24
C ALA A 88 -5.08 -4.79 -3.97
N GLY A 89 -4.47 -4.15 -4.97
CA GLY A 89 -4.00 -2.76 -4.90
C GLY A 89 -5.12 -1.75 -4.61
N VAL A 90 -6.22 -1.81 -5.36
CA VAL A 90 -7.36 -0.89 -5.14
C VAL A 90 -8.02 -1.14 -3.79
N ARG A 91 -8.17 -2.40 -3.37
CA ARG A 91 -8.68 -2.72 -2.02
C ARG A 91 -7.76 -2.19 -0.92
N LEU A 92 -6.44 -2.22 -1.10
CA LEU A 92 -5.52 -1.59 -0.16
C LEU A 92 -5.74 -0.07 -0.10
N MET A 93 -5.83 0.59 -1.26
CA MET A 93 -6.13 2.02 -1.34
C MET A 93 -7.44 2.37 -0.64
N GLN A 94 -8.49 1.57 -0.83
CA GLN A 94 -9.80 1.78 -0.20
C GLN A 94 -9.71 1.75 1.33
N ARG A 95 -8.95 0.80 1.89
CA ARG A 95 -8.83 0.61 3.35
C ARG A 95 -7.95 1.64 4.03
N THR A 96 -6.97 2.18 3.32
CA THR A 96 -6.07 3.22 3.83
C THR A 96 -6.55 4.64 3.51
N SER A 97 -7.57 4.77 2.66
CA SER A 97 -8.14 6.07 2.28
C SER A 97 -8.58 6.87 3.50
N GLY A 98 -8.01 8.06 3.66
CA GLY A 98 -8.32 8.98 4.75
C GLY A 98 -7.77 8.58 6.13
N ALA A 99 -6.99 7.49 6.24
CA ALA A 99 -6.39 7.08 7.49
C ALA A 99 -5.19 7.97 7.88
N ASP A 100 -5.09 8.32 9.16
CA ASP A 100 -3.89 8.95 9.73
C ASP A 100 -2.96 7.88 10.29
N LEU A 101 -1.73 7.83 9.77
CA LEU A 101 -0.74 6.81 10.13
C LEU A 101 -0.36 6.84 11.61
N ASN A 102 -0.21 8.02 12.21
CA ASN A 102 0.23 8.14 13.59
C ASN A 102 -0.89 7.74 14.54
N ALA A 103 -2.12 8.18 14.27
CA ALA A 103 -3.29 7.80 15.04
C ALA A 103 -3.56 6.29 14.95
N ALA A 104 -3.44 5.69 13.75
CA ALA A 104 -3.58 4.25 13.57
C ALA A 104 -2.54 3.47 14.39
N ARG A 105 -1.27 3.90 14.36
CA ARG A 105 -0.19 3.28 15.16
C ARG A 105 -0.42 3.43 16.66
N GLU A 106 -0.85 4.59 17.12
CA GLU A 106 -1.18 4.82 18.53
C GLU A 106 -2.35 3.93 18.98
N GLN A 107 -3.43 3.87 18.19
CA GLN A 107 -4.58 3.02 18.49
C GLN A 107 -4.19 1.54 18.57
N ALA A 108 -3.39 1.04 17.63
CA ALA A 108 -2.92 -0.34 17.61
C ALA A 108 -1.94 -0.64 18.77
N ALA A 109 -1.13 0.33 19.19
CA ALA A 109 -0.23 0.17 20.34
C ALA A 109 -1.00 0.11 21.67
N ASN A 110 -2.05 0.94 21.81
CA ASN A 110 -2.89 0.97 23.00
C ASN A 110 -3.86 -0.22 23.08
N ASN A 111 -4.22 -0.81 21.93
CA ASN A 111 -5.15 -1.93 21.84
C ASN A 111 -4.50 -3.07 21.05
N PRO A 112 -3.56 -3.81 21.65
CA PRO A 112 -2.81 -4.82 20.93
C PRO A 112 -3.72 -5.92 20.35
N ASP A 113 -4.82 -6.28 21.02
CA ASP A 113 -5.75 -7.33 20.58
C ASP A 113 -6.90 -6.81 19.68
N ASP A 114 -6.94 -5.51 19.39
CA ASP A 114 -7.90 -4.94 18.45
C ASP A 114 -7.48 -5.27 17.02
N ILE A 115 -8.14 -6.29 16.45
CA ILE A 115 -7.86 -6.81 15.11
C ILE A 115 -7.98 -5.70 14.06
N ASP A 116 -8.99 -4.83 14.15
CA ASP A 116 -9.19 -3.78 13.14
C ASP A 116 -8.04 -2.78 13.15
N ALA A 117 -7.59 -2.38 14.35
CA ALA A 117 -6.44 -1.50 14.50
C ALA A 117 -5.15 -2.14 13.97
N GLN A 118 -4.92 -3.43 14.26
CA GLN A 118 -3.74 -4.14 13.76
C GLN A 118 -3.75 -4.29 12.23
N LEU A 119 -4.91 -4.60 11.63
CA LEU A 119 -5.05 -4.75 10.18
C LEU A 119 -4.83 -3.42 9.46
N LEU A 120 -5.35 -2.31 9.99
CA LEU A 120 -5.14 -0.98 9.41
C LEU A 120 -3.66 -0.58 9.42
N VAL A 121 -2.94 -0.83 10.52
CA VAL A 121 -1.50 -0.54 10.57
C VAL A 121 -0.72 -1.41 9.59
N ALA A 122 -1.06 -2.69 9.46
CA ALA A 122 -0.41 -3.56 8.47
C ALA A 122 -0.65 -3.08 7.02
N ASP A 123 -1.88 -2.67 6.69
CA ASP A 123 -2.19 -2.06 5.39
C ASP A 123 -1.33 -0.80 5.15
N LEU A 124 -1.29 0.10 6.13
CA LEU A 124 -0.52 1.34 6.04
C LEU A 124 0.99 1.09 5.95
N ASP A 125 1.51 0.12 6.70
CA ASP A 125 2.90 -0.30 6.65
C ASP A 125 3.27 -0.84 5.26
N VAL A 126 2.43 -1.68 4.63
CA VAL A 126 2.63 -2.11 3.23
C VAL A 126 2.60 -0.92 2.27
N SER A 127 1.63 -0.01 2.41
CA SER A 127 1.54 1.18 1.56
C SER A 127 2.79 2.09 1.67
N GLY A 128 3.41 2.13 2.85
CA GLY A 128 4.66 2.85 3.12
C GLY A 128 5.94 2.06 2.79
N GLY A 129 5.82 0.80 2.37
CA GLY A 129 6.95 -0.09 2.05
C GLY A 129 7.58 -0.82 3.25
N HIS A 130 7.00 -0.72 4.44
CA HIS A 130 7.37 -1.44 5.66
C HIS A 130 6.82 -2.88 5.67
N ILE A 131 7.17 -3.64 4.63
CA ILE A 131 6.55 -4.95 4.34
C ILE A 131 6.82 -5.98 5.44
N ASP A 132 8.06 -6.07 5.94
CA ASP A 132 8.42 -7.04 6.99
C ASP A 132 7.68 -6.74 8.31
N ASP A 133 7.51 -5.46 8.65
CA ASP A 133 6.77 -5.03 9.85
C ASP A 133 5.29 -5.40 9.74
N ALA A 134 4.68 -5.16 8.57
CA ALA A 134 3.29 -5.52 8.30
C ALA A 134 3.06 -7.03 8.40
N PHE A 135 3.91 -7.83 7.75
CA PHE A 135 3.78 -9.29 7.76
C PHE A 135 4.02 -9.86 9.15
N GLY A 136 5.07 -9.42 9.85
CA GLY A 136 5.35 -9.82 11.23
C GLY A 136 4.16 -9.55 12.16
N ARG A 137 3.58 -8.34 12.10
CA ARG A 137 2.39 -7.97 12.87
C ARG A 137 1.23 -8.93 12.65
N LEU A 138 0.92 -9.25 11.39
CA LEU A 138 -0.22 -10.12 11.07
C LEU A 138 0.06 -11.59 11.44
N ILE A 139 1.28 -12.07 11.29
CA ILE A 139 1.68 -13.42 11.72
C ILE A 139 1.54 -13.55 13.25
N ASP A 140 2.05 -12.56 14.00
CA ASP A 140 1.89 -12.52 15.46
C ASP A 140 0.42 -12.46 15.88
N LEU A 141 -0.42 -11.75 15.12
CA LEU A 141 -1.85 -11.70 15.36
C LEU A 141 -2.55 -13.03 15.05
N VAL A 142 -2.13 -13.77 14.01
CA VAL A 142 -2.63 -15.12 13.73
C VAL A 142 -2.34 -16.08 14.89
N HIS A 143 -1.17 -15.98 15.52
CA HIS A 143 -0.80 -16.84 16.65
C HIS A 143 -1.73 -16.70 17.88
N ARG A 144 -2.35 -15.54 18.07
CA ARG A 144 -3.18 -15.23 19.25
C ARG A 144 -4.68 -15.16 18.97
N THR A 145 -5.09 -15.25 17.71
CA THR A 145 -6.50 -15.23 17.30
C THR A 145 -6.98 -16.64 16.95
N PHE A 146 -8.30 -16.87 17.01
CA PHE A 146 -8.91 -18.16 16.73
C PHE A 146 -10.22 -17.99 15.95
N GLY A 147 -10.71 -19.08 15.33
CA GLY A 147 -11.99 -19.05 14.60
C GLY A 147 -12.01 -18.01 13.48
N ASP A 148 -13.13 -17.29 13.38
CA ASP A 148 -13.39 -16.30 12.32
C ASP A 148 -12.40 -15.14 12.36
N ASP A 149 -11.92 -14.76 13.54
CA ASP A 149 -10.91 -13.71 13.71
C ASP A 149 -9.57 -14.12 13.10
N ARG A 150 -9.13 -15.36 13.36
CA ARG A 150 -7.88 -15.89 12.76
C ARG A 150 -8.00 -15.96 11.24
N GLU A 151 -9.18 -16.38 10.76
CA GLU A 151 -9.45 -16.47 9.34
C GLU A 151 -9.40 -15.09 8.67
N ARG A 152 -9.98 -14.07 9.32
CA ARG A 152 -9.96 -12.68 8.83
C ARG A 152 -8.54 -12.13 8.70
N VAL A 153 -7.68 -12.40 9.70
CA VAL A 153 -6.26 -11.98 9.66
C VAL A 153 -5.49 -12.73 8.57
N ARG A 154 -5.72 -14.05 8.46
CA ARG A 154 -5.12 -14.90 7.41
C ARG A 154 -5.47 -14.38 6.02
N LEU A 155 -6.74 -14.08 5.76
CA LEU A 155 -7.20 -13.57 4.48
C LEU A 155 -6.58 -12.20 4.16
N ARG A 156 -6.45 -11.31 5.15
CA ARG A 156 -5.77 -10.03 4.94
C ARG A 156 -4.30 -10.21 4.57
N LEU A 157 -3.59 -11.10 5.25
CA LEU A 157 -2.18 -11.35 4.94
C LEU A 157 -2.00 -11.90 3.51
N ILE A 158 -2.91 -12.76 3.04
CA ILE A 158 -2.90 -13.26 1.65
C ILE A 158 -3.18 -12.16 0.63
N ASP A 159 -4.12 -11.25 0.93
CA ASP A 159 -4.39 -10.07 0.11
C ASP A 159 -3.13 -9.20 -0.01
N LEU A 160 -2.43 -8.95 1.11
CA LEU A 160 -1.18 -8.18 1.13
C LEU A 160 -0.01 -8.89 0.42
N PHE A 161 0.04 -10.23 0.41
CA PHE A 161 1.00 -10.96 -0.44
C PHE A 161 0.77 -10.67 -1.93
N THR A 162 -0.49 -10.55 -2.33
CA THR A 162 -0.86 -10.25 -3.71
C THR A 162 -0.48 -8.81 -4.07
N VAL A 163 -0.68 -7.85 -3.14
CA VAL A 163 -0.22 -6.45 -3.32
C VAL A 163 1.30 -6.37 -3.49
N VAL A 164 2.06 -7.07 -2.65
CA VAL A 164 3.53 -7.01 -2.68
C VAL A 164 4.11 -7.74 -3.89
N GLY A 165 3.39 -8.73 -4.41
CA GLY A 165 3.81 -9.60 -5.50
C GLY A 165 4.21 -10.98 -5.00
N ASN A 166 3.66 -12.01 -5.64
CA ASN A 166 3.79 -13.39 -5.18
C ASN A 166 5.23 -13.95 -5.24
N ASP A 167 6.08 -13.34 -6.07
CA ASP A 167 7.48 -13.73 -6.26
C ASP A 167 8.46 -12.98 -5.32
N ASP A 168 7.98 -12.04 -4.49
CA ASP A 168 8.83 -11.34 -3.52
C ASP A 168 9.36 -12.32 -2.45
N GLU A 169 10.67 -12.27 -2.17
CA GLU A 169 11.31 -13.16 -1.20
C GLU A 169 10.70 -13.07 0.20
N ARG A 170 10.22 -11.87 0.59
CA ARG A 170 9.55 -11.64 1.89
C ARG A 170 8.19 -12.33 1.94
N VAL A 171 7.46 -12.36 0.82
CA VAL A 171 6.21 -13.13 0.70
C VAL A 171 6.49 -14.62 0.85
N GLY A 172 7.54 -15.14 0.20
CA GLY A 172 7.95 -16.54 0.33
C GLY A 172 8.30 -16.94 1.78
N ARG A 173 8.92 -16.04 2.55
CA ARG A 173 9.21 -16.23 3.97
C ARG A 173 7.93 -16.20 4.82
N ALA A 174 7.13 -15.15 4.67
CA ALA A 174 5.91 -14.95 5.44
C ALA A 174 4.86 -16.07 5.19
N ARG A 175 4.80 -16.66 3.99
CA ARG A 175 3.96 -17.85 3.72
C ARG A 175 4.35 -19.06 4.58
N ARG A 176 5.65 -19.29 4.78
CA ARG A 176 6.14 -20.37 5.64
C ARG A 176 5.80 -20.10 7.11
N ASP A 177 5.99 -18.86 7.55
CA ASP A 177 5.71 -18.45 8.92
C ASP A 177 4.20 -18.51 9.22
N LEU A 178 3.35 -18.06 8.30
CA LEU A 178 1.89 -18.20 8.39
C LEU A 178 1.47 -19.67 8.48
N ALA A 179 2.07 -20.56 7.66
CA ALA A 179 1.76 -21.98 7.73
C ALA A 179 2.13 -22.54 9.12
N ALA A 180 3.30 -22.18 9.66
CA ALA A 180 3.70 -22.57 11.01
C ALA A 180 2.79 -22.01 12.11
N ALA A 181 2.21 -20.81 11.92
CA ALA A 181 1.30 -20.20 12.88
C ALA A 181 -0.10 -20.84 12.94
N LEU A 182 -0.50 -21.58 11.89
CA LEU A 182 -1.82 -22.19 11.80
C LEU A 182 -1.92 -23.59 12.42
N PHE A 183 -0.79 -24.24 12.70
CA PHE A 183 -0.67 -25.61 13.21
C PHE A 183 0.07 -25.68 14.55
#